data_AF-A0A924KKB0-F1
#
_entry.id   AF-A0A924KKB0-F1
#
_cell.length_a   1.000
_cell.length_b   1.000
_cell.length_c   1.000
_cell.angle_alpha   90.00
_cell.angle_beta   90.00
_cell.angle_gamma   90.00
#
_symmetry.space_group_name_H-M   'P 1'
#
loop_
_entity.id
_entity.type
_entity.pdbx_description
1 polymer ?
#
loop_
_entity_poly.entity_id
_entity_poly.type
_entity_poly.pdbx_seq_one_letter_code
_entity_poly.pdbx_strand_id
1 'polypeptide(L)'
;KRDIAALSLALSPDFRGDRVAAFIYASADMLVTAHGNKTTFYLTDALDAQYVYNAARNIEIAVWLLASRKNTQGLPLLLSDEINERERNLSFEREFGKVIGRLDLLASMLTEKYRRAVITYVQNLLGGTFLQFLPVR
;
A
#
# COMPACT_ATOMS: atom_id res chain seq x y z
N LYS A 1 5.89 -4.54 17.68
CA LYS A 1 4.78 -4.89 16.75
C LYS A 1 5.14 -4.35 15.36
N ARG A 2 4.58 -4.88 14.27
CA ARG A 2 4.81 -4.42 12.88
C ARG A 2 3.48 -4.10 12.18
N ASP A 3 3.57 -3.41 11.05
CA ASP A 3 2.46 -3.11 10.15
C ASP A 3 1.24 -2.49 10.88
N ILE A 4 0.05 -2.95 10.52
CA ILE A 4 -1.23 -2.52 11.08
C ILE A 4 -1.32 -2.70 12.60
N ALA A 5 -0.59 -3.67 13.18
CA ALA A 5 -0.58 -3.89 14.63
C ALA A 5 0.26 -2.83 15.36
N ALA A 6 1.31 -2.31 14.72
CA ALA A 6 2.06 -1.16 15.23
C ALA A 6 1.25 0.15 15.09
N LEU A 7 0.58 0.34 13.95
CA LEU A 7 -0.31 1.48 13.71
C LEU A 7 -1.47 1.53 14.70
N SER A 8 -2.12 0.38 14.93
CA SER A 8 -3.20 0.24 15.91
C SER A 8 -2.72 0.49 17.35
N LEU A 9 -1.47 0.10 17.67
CA LEU A 9 -0.87 0.38 18.98
C LEU A 9 -0.61 1.88 19.16
N ALA A 10 -0.06 2.56 18.16
CA ALA A 10 0.19 4.00 18.19
C ALA A 10 -1.11 4.81 18.41
N LEU A 11 -2.22 4.31 17.88
CA LEU A 11 -3.56 4.90 18.02
C LEU A 11 -4.40 4.24 19.12
N SER A 12 -3.78 3.52 20.06
CA SER A 12 -4.49 3.00 21.23
C SER A 12 -4.60 4.06 22.34
N PRO A 13 -5.72 4.16 23.07
CA PRO A 13 -5.85 5.13 24.16
C PRO A 13 -4.74 5.02 25.21
N ASP A 14 -4.28 3.80 25.50
CA ASP A 14 -3.26 3.52 26.52
C ASP A 14 -1.81 3.80 26.09
N PHE A 15 -1.57 4.11 24.81
CA PHE A 15 -0.22 4.39 24.32
C PHE A 15 0.31 5.73 24.87
N ARG A 16 1.48 5.67 25.53
CA ARG A 16 2.11 6.82 26.20
C ARG A 16 3.32 7.42 25.45
N GLY A 17 3.72 6.83 24.33
CA GLY A 17 4.84 7.33 23.52
C GLY A 17 4.43 8.45 22.56
N ASP A 18 5.38 8.89 21.74
CA ASP A 18 5.10 9.80 20.63
C ASP A 18 4.25 9.08 19.56
N ARG A 19 2.96 9.45 19.51
CA ARG A 19 1.98 8.87 18.60
C ARG A 19 2.27 9.21 17.14
N VAL A 20 2.77 10.42 16.87
CA VAL A 20 3.10 10.87 15.52
C VAL A 20 4.28 10.06 15.01
N ALA A 21 5.37 10.01 15.78
CA ALA A 21 6.54 9.23 15.41
C ALA A 21 6.18 7.75 15.24
N ALA A 22 5.46 7.16 16.18
CA ALA A 22 5.05 5.76 16.11
C ALA A 22 4.20 5.46 14.87
N PHE A 23 3.26 6.35 14.51
CA PHE A 23 2.41 6.19 13.33
C PHE A 23 3.21 6.30 12.03
N ILE A 24 4.09 7.29 11.92
CA ILE A 24 4.92 7.51 10.72
C ILE A 24 5.93 6.39 10.54
N TYR A 25 6.64 5.99 11.60
CA TYR A 25 7.60 4.88 11.52
C TYR A 25 6.92 3.56 11.20
N ALA A 26 5.76 3.26 11.80
CA ALA A 26 5.03 2.04 11.48
C ALA A 26 4.53 2.02 10.03
N SER A 27 4.09 3.17 9.51
CA SER A 27 3.70 3.30 8.10
C SER A 27 4.90 3.09 7.17
N ALA A 28 6.05 3.69 7.49
CA ALA A 28 7.27 3.56 6.71
C ALA A 28 7.82 2.12 6.73
N ASP A 29 7.89 1.49 7.90
CA ASP A 29 8.34 0.09 8.07
C ASP A 29 7.47 -0.87 7.25
N MET A 30 6.15 -0.68 7.27
CA MET A 30 5.21 -1.45 6.47
C MET A 30 5.43 -1.27 4.96
N LEU A 31 5.65 -0.03 4.50
CA LEU A 31 5.93 0.24 3.10
C LEU A 31 7.23 -0.43 2.66
N VAL A 32 8.30 -0.31 3.45
CA VAL A 32 9.58 -0.97 3.18
C VAL A 32 9.42 -2.50 3.17
N THR A 33 8.67 -3.05 4.12
CA THR A 33 8.38 -4.49 4.20
C THR A 33 7.62 -4.97 2.95
N ALA A 34 6.59 -4.23 2.51
CA ALA A 34 5.83 -4.54 1.30
C ALA A 34 6.69 -4.49 0.03
N HIS A 35 7.80 -3.73 0.06
CA HIS A 35 8.78 -3.67 -1.02
C HIS A 35 9.95 -4.65 -0.85
N GLY A 36 9.77 -5.69 -0.04
CA GLY A 36 10.78 -6.75 0.13
C GLY A 36 11.98 -6.32 0.98
N ASN A 37 11.78 -5.40 1.93
CA ASN A 37 12.83 -4.80 2.76
C ASN A 37 13.92 -4.07 1.94
N LYS A 38 13.58 -3.60 0.75
CA LYS A 38 14.46 -2.80 -0.11
C LYS A 38 14.01 -1.34 -0.12
N THR A 39 14.99 -0.45 -0.07
CA THR A 39 14.81 1.00 -0.25
C THR A 39 15.38 1.50 -1.57
N THR A 40 16.03 0.61 -2.33
CA THR A 40 16.63 0.89 -3.63
C THR A 40 16.16 -0.19 -4.60
N PHE A 41 15.73 0.24 -5.79
CA PHE A 41 15.14 -0.63 -6.80
C PHE A 41 15.94 -0.53 -8.10
N TYR A 42 16.25 -1.70 -8.65
CA TYR A 42 16.87 -1.86 -9.96
C TYR A 42 15.87 -2.45 -10.95
N LEU A 43 16.16 -2.35 -12.25
CA LEU A 43 15.26 -2.83 -13.30
C LEU A 43 14.93 -4.34 -13.19
N THR A 44 15.87 -5.12 -12.65
CA THR A 44 15.74 -6.56 -12.46
C THR A 44 14.96 -6.93 -11.19
N ASP A 45 14.68 -5.98 -10.31
CA ASP A 45 13.93 -6.27 -9.10
C ASP A 45 12.47 -6.58 -9.44
N ALA A 46 11.94 -7.59 -8.75
CA ALA A 46 10.54 -7.93 -8.79
C ALA A 46 9.92 -7.61 -7.43
N LEU A 47 8.72 -7.03 -7.47
CA LEU A 47 7.89 -6.78 -6.30
C LEU A 47 6.69 -7.73 -6.33
N ASP A 48 6.28 -8.17 -5.15
CA ASP A 48 5.05 -8.94 -5.00
C ASP A 48 3.85 -7.99 -5.04
N ALA A 49 2.99 -8.15 -6.06
CA ALA A 49 1.81 -7.32 -6.24
C ALA A 49 0.83 -7.40 -5.05
N GLN A 50 0.70 -8.58 -4.43
CA GLN A 50 -0.19 -8.79 -3.28
C GLN A 50 0.31 -8.04 -2.05
N TYR A 51 1.63 -8.01 -1.81
CA TYR A 51 2.19 -7.27 -0.68
C TYR A 51 2.02 -5.77 -0.84
N VAL A 52 2.24 -5.23 -2.04
CA VAL A 52 2.00 -3.81 -2.33
C VAL A 52 0.52 -3.45 -2.19
N TYR A 53 -0.38 -4.32 -2.67
CA TYR A 53 -1.83 -4.15 -2.48
C TYR A 53 -2.23 -4.16 -1.00
N ASN A 54 -1.72 -5.11 -0.22
CA ASN A 54 -1.99 -5.20 1.21
C ASN A 54 -1.50 -3.95 1.95
N ALA A 55 -0.35 -3.38 1.55
CA ALA A 55 0.13 -2.12 2.10
C ALA A 55 -0.82 -0.96 1.82
N ALA A 56 -1.41 -0.88 0.62
CA ALA A 56 -2.42 0.13 0.29
C ALA A 56 -3.63 0.03 1.24
N ARG A 57 -4.17 -1.18 1.43
CA ARG A 57 -5.29 -1.43 2.34
C ARG A 57 -4.93 -1.11 3.79
N ASN A 58 -3.71 -1.45 4.22
CA ASN A 58 -3.28 -1.15 5.58
C ASN A 58 -3.13 0.36 5.83
N ILE A 59 -2.61 1.14 4.87
CA ILE A 59 -2.58 2.61 4.98
C ILE A 59 -4.00 3.17 5.06
N GLU A 60 -4.92 2.68 4.23
CA GLU A 60 -6.33 3.07 4.28
C GLU A 60 -6.94 2.83 5.67
N ILE A 61 -6.74 1.63 6.24
CA ILE A 61 -7.22 1.33 7.59
C ILE A 61 -6.53 2.22 8.63
N ALA A 62 -5.24 2.52 8.47
CA ALA A 62 -4.51 3.40 9.38
C ALA A 62 -5.07 4.82 9.39
N VAL A 63 -5.40 5.38 8.22
CA VAL A 63 -6.03 6.69 8.07
C VAL A 63 -7.45 6.68 8.65
N TRP A 64 -8.21 5.61 8.40
CA TRP A 64 -9.52 5.45 9.02
C TRP A 64 -9.42 5.41 10.56
N LEU A 65 -8.44 4.70 11.11
CA LEU A 65 -8.17 4.68 12.55
C LEU A 65 -7.77 6.06 13.08
N LEU A 66 -6.94 6.80 12.33
CA LEU A 66 -6.48 8.15 12.68
C LEU A 66 -7.66 9.10 12.83
N ALA A 67 -8.60 9.07 11.87
CA ALA A 67 -9.81 9.90 11.90
C ALA A 67 -10.86 9.44 12.92
N SER A 68 -10.94 8.13 13.20
CA SER A 68 -12.03 7.55 14.00
C SER A 68 -11.72 7.41 15.49
N ARG A 69 -10.43 7.26 15.87
CA ARG A 69 -10.05 7.00 17.27
C ARG A 69 -10.07 8.27 18.11
N LYS A 70 -10.78 8.20 19.22
CA LYS A 70 -10.98 9.31 20.17
C LYS A 70 -10.54 8.92 21.57
N ASN A 71 -10.16 9.92 22.36
CA ASN A 71 -9.90 9.76 23.80
C ASN A 71 -11.20 9.69 24.60
N THR A 72 -11.08 9.54 25.92
CA THR A 72 -12.22 9.49 26.86
C THR A 72 -13.05 10.78 26.89
N GLN A 73 -12.51 11.90 26.40
CA GLN A 73 -13.19 13.19 26.28
C GLN A 73 -13.86 13.38 24.91
N GLY A 74 -13.80 12.37 24.02
CA GLY A 74 -14.37 12.43 22.68
C GLY A 74 -13.52 13.22 21.67
N LEU A 75 -12.32 13.65 22.03
CA LEU A 75 -11.38 14.36 21.16
C LEU A 75 -10.52 13.36 20.38
N PRO A 76 -10.13 13.66 19.12
CA PRO A 76 -9.24 12.79 18.35
C PRO A 76 -7.90 12.58 19.06
N LEU A 77 -7.32 11.39 18.94
CA LEU A 77 -6.01 11.09 19.55
C LEU A 77 -4.85 11.82 18.86
N LEU A 78 -5.01 12.08 17.56
CA LEU A 78 -4.13 12.91 16.73
C LEU A 78 -5.04 13.70 15.78
N LEU A 79 -4.88 15.02 15.78
CA LEU A 79 -5.62 15.88 14.86
C LEU A 79 -4.94 15.80 13.48
N SER A 80 -5.60 15.14 12.52
CA SER A 80 -5.14 15.05 11.12
C SER A 80 -5.96 15.92 10.19
N ASP A 81 -7.28 15.91 10.36
CA ASP A 81 -8.21 16.57 9.46
C ASP A 81 -9.23 17.35 10.29
N GLU A 82 -9.61 18.52 9.81
CA GLU A 82 -10.52 19.42 10.52
C GLU A 82 -11.64 19.88 9.59
N ILE A 83 -12.88 19.72 10.05
CA ILE A 83 -14.06 20.28 9.41
C ILE A 83 -14.83 21.06 10.46
N ASN A 84 -14.81 22.39 10.37
CA ASN A 84 -15.55 23.29 11.24
C ASN A 84 -16.31 24.34 10.41
N GLU A 85 -17.05 25.24 11.05
CA GLU A 85 -17.87 26.26 10.36
C GLU A 85 -17.05 27.28 9.56
N ARG A 86 -15.76 27.46 9.87
CA ARG A 86 -14.86 28.45 9.25
C ARG A 86 -13.91 27.83 8.23
N GLU A 87 -13.46 26.61 8.45
CA GLU A 87 -12.40 25.97 7.69
C GLU A 87 -12.62 24.46 7.53
N ARG A 88 -12.21 23.95 6.36
CA ARG A 88 -12.21 22.53 6.03
C ARG A 88 -10.83 22.11 5.55
N ASN A 89 -10.00 21.63 6.48
CA ASN A 89 -8.66 21.14 6.22
C ASN A 89 -8.66 19.60 6.12
N LEU A 90 -8.55 19.10 4.88
CA LEU A 90 -8.42 17.68 4.56
C LEU A 90 -7.08 17.37 3.88
N SER A 91 -6.04 18.11 4.25
CA SER A 91 -4.73 17.98 3.61
C SER A 91 -4.11 16.60 3.86
N PHE A 92 -4.26 16.05 5.07
CA PHE A 92 -3.73 14.74 5.41
C PHE A 92 -4.50 13.62 4.70
N GLU A 93 -5.84 13.65 4.70
CA GLU A 93 -6.64 12.71 3.94
C GLU A 93 -6.25 12.69 2.45
N ARG A 94 -5.96 13.86 1.86
CA ARG A 94 -5.49 13.97 0.46
C ARG A 94 -4.10 13.38 0.25
N GLU A 95 -3.12 13.68 1.11
CA GLU A 95 -1.77 13.15 0.95
C GLU A 95 -1.72 11.63 1.15
N PHE A 96 -2.43 11.10 2.15
CA PHE A 96 -2.56 9.65 2.30
C PHE A 96 -3.33 9.01 1.15
N GLY A 97 -4.36 9.66 0.61
CA GLY A 97 -5.06 9.22 -0.58
C GLY A 97 -4.14 9.06 -1.80
N LYS A 98 -3.17 9.98 -1.98
CA LYS A 98 -2.14 9.84 -3.02
C LYS A 98 -1.23 8.64 -2.78
N VAL A 99 -0.86 8.36 -1.53
CA VAL A 99 -0.05 7.18 -1.17
C VAL A 99 -0.81 5.89 -1.50
N ILE A 100 -2.07 5.78 -1.08
CA ILE A 100 -2.94 4.63 -1.37
C ILE A 100 -3.07 4.43 -2.87
N GLY A 101 -3.40 5.49 -3.62
CA GLY A 101 -3.57 5.41 -5.08
C GLY A 101 -2.29 5.02 -5.82
N ARG A 102 -1.11 5.45 -5.35
CA ARG A 102 0.18 5.02 -5.93
C ARG A 102 0.44 3.54 -5.70
N LEU A 103 0.15 3.03 -4.50
CA LEU A 103 0.31 1.61 -4.17
C LEU A 103 -0.66 0.74 -4.98
N ASP A 104 -1.92 1.14 -5.10
CA ASP A 104 -2.91 0.43 -5.91
C ASP A 104 -2.51 0.38 -7.39
N LEU A 105 -2.03 1.50 -7.92
CA LEU A 105 -1.55 1.57 -9.31
C LEU A 105 -0.36 0.64 -9.51
N LEU A 106 0.63 0.67 -8.61
CA LEU A 106 1.78 -0.24 -8.65
C LEU A 106 1.37 -1.71 -8.60
N ALA A 107 0.49 -2.08 -7.66
CA ALA A 107 -0.02 -3.45 -7.55
C ALA A 107 -0.73 -3.91 -8.82
N SER A 108 -1.53 -3.04 -9.44
CA SER A 108 -2.23 -3.32 -10.70
C SER A 108 -1.25 -3.53 -11.85
N MET A 109 -0.25 -2.65 -12.00
CA MET A 109 0.78 -2.78 -13.04
C MET A 109 1.63 -4.04 -12.88
N LEU A 110 2.00 -4.40 -11.64
CA LEU A 110 2.75 -5.63 -11.34
C LEU A 110 1.94 -6.88 -11.69
N THR A 111 0.65 -6.89 -11.35
CA THR A 111 -0.27 -7.99 -11.67
C THR A 111 -0.40 -8.16 -13.18
N GLU A 112 -0.54 -7.06 -13.93
CA GLU A 112 -0.68 -7.09 -15.38
C GLU A 112 0.62 -7.52 -16.07
N LYS A 113 1.79 -7.08 -15.58
CA LYS A 113 3.10 -7.57 -16.06
C LYS A 113 3.20 -9.09 -15.92
N TYR A 114 2.79 -9.64 -14.78
CA TYR A 114 2.81 -11.09 -14.57
C TYR A 114 1.83 -11.82 -15.50
N ARG A 115 0.60 -11.32 -15.63
CA ARG A 115 -0.41 -11.85 -16.56
C ARG A 115 0.13 -11.92 -17.99
N ARG A 116 0.75 -10.83 -18.47
CA ARG A 116 1.34 -10.76 -19.82
C ARG A 116 2.46 -11.76 -20.00
N ALA A 117 3.39 -11.85 -19.03
CA ALA A 117 4.48 -12.81 -19.09
C ALA A 117 3.97 -14.26 -19.23
N VAL A 118 2.95 -14.62 -18.45
CA VAL A 118 2.31 -15.95 -18.52
C VAL A 118 1.65 -16.19 -19.88
N ILE A 119 0.85 -15.24 -20.38
CA ILE A 119 0.18 -15.37 -21.68
C ILE A 119 1.21 -15.50 -22.80
N THR A 120 2.22 -14.65 -22.83
CA THR A 120 3.30 -14.69 -23.83
C THR A 120 4.06 -16.01 -23.78
N TYR A 121 4.35 -16.54 -22.60
CA TYR A 121 5.01 -17.85 -22.45
C TYR A 121 4.16 -18.99 -23.02
N VAL A 122 2.87 -19.03 -22.68
CA VAL A 122 1.93 -20.05 -23.20
C VAL A 122 1.76 -19.94 -24.72
N GLN A 123 1.61 -18.72 -25.24
CA GLN A 123 1.52 -18.48 -26.69
C GLN A 123 2.79 -18.90 -27.42
N ASN A 124 3.98 -18.65 -26.85
CA ASN A 124 5.25 -19.06 -27.46
C ASN A 124 5.40 -20.59 -27.48
N LEU A 125 4.98 -21.30 -26.44
CA LEU A 125 4.98 -22.76 -26.41
C LEU A 125 4.00 -23.35 -27.44
N LEU A 126 2.75 -22.90 -27.43
CA LEU A 126 1.71 -23.41 -28.31
C LEU A 126 1.93 -23.00 -29.77
N GLY A 127 2.22 -21.73 -30.04
CA GLY A 127 2.43 -21.19 -31.38
C GLY A 127 3.78 -21.60 -31.99
N GLY A 128 4.83 -21.70 -31.17
CA GLY A 128 6.15 -22.16 -31.61
C GLY A 128 6.15 -23.63 -32.05
N THR A 129 5.41 -24.48 -31.35
CA THR A 129 5.22 -25.89 -31.77
C THR A 129 4.26 -26.01 -32.94
N PHE A 130 3.17 -25.25 -33.02
CA PHE A 130 2.20 -25.35 -34.13
C PHE A 130 2.74 -24.87 -35.48
N LEU A 131 3.55 -23.79 -35.50
CA LEU A 131 4.10 -23.23 -36.74
C LEU A 131 5.29 -24.03 -37.29
N GLN A 132 5.94 -24.86 -36.46
CA GLN A 132 7.04 -25.72 -36.89
C GLN A 132 6.59 -26.90 -37.77
N PHE A 133 5.28 -27.19 -37.82
CA PHE A 133 4.69 -28.32 -38.56
C PHE A 133 3.70 -27.91 -39.65
N LEU A 134 3.59 -26.62 -40.00
CA LEU A 134 2.82 -26.24 -41.19
C LEU A 134 3.67 -26.47 -42.45
N PRO A 135 3.30 -27.43 -43.32
CA PRO A 135 4.01 -27.62 -44.58
C PRO A 135 3.84 -26.37 -45.44
N VAL A 136 4.95 -25.69 -45.72
CA VAL A 136 5.00 -24.64 -46.73
C VAL A 136 4.83 -25.33 -48.09
N ARG A 137 3.73 -25.05 -48.77
CA ARG A 137 3.57 -25.32 -50.22
C ARG A 137 3.92 -24.06 -50.99
#